data_AF-A0A532CD48-F1
#
_entry.id   AF-A0A532CD48-F1
#
_cell.length_a   1.000
_cell.length_b   1.000
_cell.length_c   1.000
_cell.angle_alpha   90.00
_cell.angle_beta   90.00
_cell.angle_gamma   90.00
#
_symmetry.space_group_name_H-M   'P 1'
#
loop_
_entity.id
_entity.type
_entity.pdbx_description
1 polymer ?
#
loop_
_entity_poly.entity_id
_entity_poly.type
_entity_poly.pdbx_seq_one_letter_code
_entity_poly.pdbx_strand_id
1 'polypeptide(L)' 'MPIFEYVCGECNHRFELLVYGSTQAACPQCKTTKLEKQISSFGVGGTDG' A
#
# COMPACT_ATOMS: atom_id res chain seq x y z
N MET A 1 -6.22 5.75 10.85
CA MET A 1 -5.51 6.09 9.60
C MET A 1 -5.05 4.79 8.95
N PRO A 2 -5.62 4.36 7.82
CA PRO A 2 -5.23 3.10 7.21
C PRO A 2 -3.88 3.26 6.51
N ILE A 3 -2.84 2.65 7.08
CA ILE A 3 -1.55 2.48 6.40
C ILE A 3 -1.75 1.33 5.42
N PHE A 4 -1.35 1.53 4.17
CA PHE A 4 -1.37 0.47 3.17
C PHE A 4 0.05 0.15 2.76
N GLU A 5 0.33 -1.13 2.64
CA GLU A 5 1.61 -1.60 2.15
C GLU A 5 1.51 -1.79 0.63
N TYR A 6 2.57 -1.46 -0.09
CA TYR A 6 2.69 -1.62 -1.53
C TYR A 6 3.94 -2.41 -1.87
N VAL A 7 3.81 -3.27 -2.87
CA VAL A 7 4.92 -4.02 -3.45
C VAL A 7 5.00 -3.66 -4.93
N CYS A 8 6.17 -3.24 -5.39
CA CYS A 8 6.38 -3.03 -6.81
C CYS A 8 6.47 -4.37 -7.54
N GLY A 9 5.65 -4.58 -8.56
CA GLY A 9 5.67 -5.83 -9.35
C GLY A 9 6.85 -5.94 -10.32
N GLU A 10 7.67 -4.88 -10.47
CA GLU A 10 8.82 -4.87 -11.38
C GLU A 10 10.14 -5.12 -10.64
N CYS A 11 10.39 -4.35 -9.57
CA CYS A 11 11.62 -4.46 -8.79
C CYS A 11 11.43 -5.18 -7.45
N ASN A 12 10.22 -5.68 -7.16
CA ASN A 12 9.86 -6.32 -5.90
C ASN A 12 10.13 -5.47 -4.65
N HIS A 13 10.25 -4.14 -4.83
CA HIS A 13 10.49 -3.22 -3.73
C HIS A 13 9.21 -3.02 -2.92
N ARG A 14 9.29 -3.28 -1.61
CA ARG A 14 8.19 -3.23 -0.66
C ARG A 14 8.29 -1.97 0.19
N PHE A 15 7.22 -1.21 0.27
CA PHE A 15 7.19 0.11 0.87
C PHE A 15 5.80 0.46 1.39
N GLU A 16 5.76 1.30 2.41
CA GLU A 16 4.54 1.67 3.12
C GLU A 16 4.08 3.05 2.62
N LEU A 17 2.81 3.19 2.24
CA LEU A 17 2.24 4.51 1.97
C LEU A 17 0.98 4.77 2.76
N LEU A 18 0.96 5.98 3.32
CA LEU A 18 -0.25 6.64 3.77
C LEU A 18 -1.00 7.15 2.54
N VAL A 19 -1.98 6.38 2.09
CA VAL A 19 -2.82 6.77 0.95
C VAL A 19 -4.06 7.47 1.47
N TYR A 20 -4.08 8.78 1.27
CA TYR A 20 -5.26 9.62 1.52
C TYR A 20 -6.10 9.65 0.24
N GLY A 21 -7.18 8.88 0.19
CA GLY A 21 -8.12 8.88 -0.94
C GLY A 21 -7.51 8.34 -2.24
N SER A 22 -7.55 9.13 -3.32
CA SER A 22 -7.19 8.74 -4.70
C SER A 22 -5.74 9.08 -5.08
N THR A 23 -4.81 9.10 -4.13
CA THR A 23 -3.40 9.37 -4.43
C THR A 23 -2.80 8.22 -5.26
N GLN A 24 -2.22 8.57 -6.40
CA GLN A 24 -1.55 7.61 -7.28
C GLN A 24 -0.14 7.33 -6.75
N ALA A 25 0.03 6.18 -6.08
CA ALA A 25 1.33 5.74 -5.60
C ALA A 25 2.21 5.29 -6.79
N ALA A 26 3.51 5.60 -6.73
CA ALA A 26 4.52 5.13 -7.68
C ALA A 26 5.73 4.59 -6.93
N CYS A 27 6.44 3.63 -7.52
CA CYS A 27 7.61 3.03 -6.89
C CYS A 27 8.77 4.05 -6.84
N PRO A 28 9.41 4.28 -5.67
CA PRO A 28 10.54 5.21 -5.57
C PRO A 28 11.81 4.72 -6.30
N GLN A 29 11.95 3.41 -6.51
CA GLN A 29 13.12 2.81 -7.17
C GLN A 29 13.04 2.90 -8.70
N CYS A 30 11.94 2.47 -9.28
CA CYS A 30 11.79 2.35 -10.75
C CYS A 30 10.76 3.31 -11.34
N LYS A 31 10.07 4.13 -10.51
CA LYS A 31 9.02 5.08 -10.92
C LYS A 31 7.83 4.45 -11.64
N THR A 32 7.67 3.12 -11.56
CA THR A 32 6.50 2.43 -12.13
C THR A 32 5.26 2.67 -11.29
N THR A 33 4.11 2.71 -11.95
CA THR A 33 2.77 2.72 -11.33
C THR A 33 2.23 1.31 -11.10
N LYS A 34 2.99 0.28 -11.50
CA LYS A 34 2.66 -1.13 -11.34
C LYS A 34 2.96 -1.59 -9.92
N LEU A 35 2.08 -1.21 -9.01
CA LEU A 35 2.16 -1.50 -7.58
C LEU A 35 1.03 -2.45 -7.18
N GLU A 36 1.38 -3.49 -6.44
CA GLU A 36 0.44 -4.39 -5.79
C GLU A 36 0.19 -3.90 -4.37
N LYS A 37 -1.06 -3.52 -4.09
CA LYS A 37 -1.49 -3.11 -2.76
C LYS A 37 -1.59 -4.34 -1.86
N GLN A 38 -0.66 -4.47 -0.92
CA GLN A 38 -0.72 -5.45 0.15
C GLN A 38 -1.63 -4.91 1.25
N ILE A 39 -2.89 -5.33 1.20
CA ILE A 39 -3.81 -5.15 2.32
C ILE A 39 -3.49 -6.28 3.30
N SER A 40 -2.71 -5.98 4.33
CA SER A 40 -2.58 -6.89 5.46
C SER A 40 -3.96 -7.07 6.08
N SER A 41 -4.56 -8.25 5.94
CA SER A 41 -5.81 -8.66 6.60
C SER A 41 -5.71 -8.71 8.14
N PHE A 42 -4.67 -8.15 8.74
CA PHE A 42 -4.47 -8.08 10.18
C PHE A 42 -4.80 -6.68 10.68
N GLY A 43 -6.09 -6.41 10.92
CA GLY A 43 -6.47 -5.20 11.64
C GLY A 43 -7.83 -4.62 11.31
N VAL A 44 -8.90 -5.41 11.40
CA VAL A 44 -10.22 -4.94 11.82
C VAL A 44 -11.13 -6.16 12.04
N GLY A 45 -10.90 -6.82 13.17
CA GLY A 45 -12.06 -7.19 13.96
C GLY A 45 -12.66 -5.86 14.43
N GLY A 46 -13.76 -5.43 13.80
CA GLY A 46 -14.75 -4.65 14.55
C GLY A 46 -15.08 -5.49 15.79
N THR A 47 -15.10 -4.94 16.99
CA THR A 47 -16.19 -4.09 17.45
C THR A 47 -15.70 -3.20 18.61
N ASP A 48 -15.72 -1.89 18.41
CA ASP A 48 -16.03 -0.95 19.49
C ASP A 48 -17.51 -0.59 19.29
N GLY A 49 -18.38 -1.07 20.18
CA GLY A 49 -19.83 -0.97 20.11
C GLY A 49 -20.50 -1.74 21.23
#